data_AF-A0A0R3CUP5-F1
#
_entry.id   AF-A0A0R3CUP5-F1
#
_cell.length_a   1.000
_cell.length_b   1.000
_cell.length_c   1.000
_cell.angle_alpha   90.00
_cell.angle_beta   90.00
_cell.angle_gamma   90.00
#
_symmetry.space_group_name_H-M   'P 1'
#
loop_
_entity.id
_entity.type
_entity.pdbx_description
1 polymer ?
#
loop_
_entity_poly.entity_id
_entity_poly.type
_entity_poly.pdbx_seq_one_letter_code
_entity_poly.pdbx_strand_id
1 'polypeptide(L)'
;MHNRVNGQYTCPNQGDKLCRSPNSSEFVQTLADLARRQNLPSEEVSDRMGLCCSKPASSDATPYSPRASRPSASSLSSSSGSSFPASPVRPLFEYRTAKLPGANVTGICVGLAAEWVLNLPSSPSSRMSALRPGTDSHRSAAMRQQRYEEIKTRLRSNRAEGSHNLQAKSTMLREAGLEPAAAQAQYRFGTSSRIDQIVNEVANDDSIYLVSLRFAAGGAHTIATWTSGGLTTLFDPNYGEFAVRSDQLGDLFKSLADRYSNPNRQHISTVVTQRMT
;
A
#
# COMPACT_ATOMS: atom_id res chain seq x y z
N MET A 1 -7.41 71.47 -6.29
CA MET A 1 -8.49 71.42 -7.30
C MET A 1 -8.69 69.97 -7.71
N HIS A 2 -9.69 69.26 -7.16
CA HIS A 2 -10.17 68.02 -7.80
C HIS A 2 -11.69 67.98 -7.72
N ASN A 3 -12.28 67.76 -8.89
CA ASN A 3 -13.70 67.89 -9.19
C ASN A 3 -14.53 66.72 -8.65
N ARG A 4 -15.78 67.04 -8.38
CA ARG A 4 -16.90 66.17 -8.03
C ARG A 4 -17.72 65.89 -9.30
N VAL A 5 -18.02 64.63 -9.62
CA VAL A 5 -19.20 64.25 -10.42
C VAL A 5 -19.74 62.90 -9.93
N ASN A 6 -21.04 62.91 -9.61
CA ASN A 6 -21.91 61.77 -9.30
C ASN A 6 -22.35 61.07 -10.59
N GLY A 7 -22.62 59.76 -10.51
CA GLY A 7 -23.36 59.04 -11.54
C GLY A 7 -23.76 57.63 -11.11
N GLN A 8 -24.94 57.50 -10.48
CA GLN A 8 -25.71 56.24 -10.47
C GLN A 8 -26.17 55.94 -11.89
N TYR A 9 -26.25 54.66 -12.30
CA TYR A 9 -27.38 54.10 -13.07
C TYR A 9 -27.34 52.54 -13.09
N THR A 10 -28.42 51.96 -12.56
CA THR A 10 -29.15 50.74 -12.99
C THR A 10 -28.42 49.39 -13.16
N CYS A 11 -28.81 48.44 -12.30
CA CYS A 11 -28.92 47.01 -12.61
C CYS A 11 -30.23 46.78 -13.40
N PRO A 12 -30.27 45.89 -14.42
CA PRO A 12 -30.90 44.60 -14.17
C PRO A 12 -30.34 43.40 -14.97
N ASN A 13 -30.57 42.23 -14.37
CA ASN A 13 -30.87 40.91 -14.97
C ASN A 13 -29.76 39.92 -15.39
N GLN A 14 -29.72 38.85 -14.59
CA GLN A 14 -29.77 37.42 -14.96
C GLN A 14 -28.76 36.88 -15.99
N GLY A 15 -27.82 36.11 -15.44
CA GLY A 15 -27.11 35.04 -16.12
C GLY A 15 -26.63 34.04 -15.08
N ASP A 16 -27.52 33.12 -14.69
CA ASP A 16 -27.21 31.98 -13.83
C ASP A 16 -25.97 31.23 -14.35
N LYS A 17 -24.92 31.19 -13.53
CA LYS A 17 -23.86 30.19 -13.65
C LYS A 17 -23.37 29.84 -12.25
N LEU A 18 -24.13 28.99 -11.59
CA LEU A 18 -23.69 28.18 -10.46
C LEU A 18 -22.49 27.33 -10.88
N CYS A 19 -21.28 27.85 -10.65
CA CYS A 19 -20.07 27.04 -10.61
C CYS A 19 -20.16 26.15 -9.37
N ARG A 20 -20.68 24.94 -9.58
CA ARG A 20 -20.67 23.84 -8.60
C ARG A 20 -19.22 23.39 -8.39
N SER A 21 -18.59 23.92 -7.34
CA SER A 21 -17.31 23.42 -6.82
C SER A 21 -17.50 22.00 -6.26
N PRO A 22 -16.66 21.00 -6.61
CA PRO A 22 -16.68 19.70 -5.93
C PRO A 22 -16.11 19.86 -4.52
N ASN A 23 -16.96 19.57 -3.53
CA ASN A 23 -16.73 19.70 -2.10
C ASN A 23 -15.46 18.97 -1.61
N SER A 24 -14.42 19.72 -1.23
CA SER A 24 -13.38 19.23 -0.31
C SER A 24 -13.90 19.03 1.13
N SER A 25 -15.07 19.61 1.45
CA SER A 25 -15.71 19.53 2.77
C SER A 25 -16.27 18.15 3.08
N GLU A 26 -16.74 17.40 2.09
CA GLU A 26 -17.39 16.10 2.29
C GLU A 26 -16.39 15.05 2.79
N PHE A 27 -15.14 15.13 2.33
CA PHE A 27 -14.05 14.27 2.79
C PHE A 27 -13.62 14.59 4.23
N VAL A 28 -13.54 15.87 4.58
CA VAL A 28 -13.19 16.32 5.94
C VAL A 28 -14.31 15.98 6.95
N GLN A 29 -15.57 16.11 6.54
CA GLN A 29 -16.73 15.73 7.35
C GLN A 29 -16.75 14.21 7.63
N THR A 30 -16.44 13.41 6.61
CA THR A 30 -16.35 11.95 6.74
C THR A 30 -15.23 11.52 7.70
N LEU A 31 -14.10 12.24 7.71
CA LEU A 31 -13.00 12.00 8.65
C LEU A 31 -13.41 12.31 10.11
N ALA A 32 -14.18 13.38 10.33
CA ALA A 32 -14.65 13.77 11.66
C ALA A 32 -15.71 12.78 12.22
N ASP A 33 -16.61 12.28 11.38
CA ASP A 33 -17.66 11.35 11.79
C ASP A 33 -17.11 9.94 12.09
N LEU A 34 -16.01 9.53 11.46
CA LEU A 34 -15.34 8.25 11.73
C LEU A 34 -14.54 8.26 13.05
N ALA A 35 -13.97 9.40 13.45
CA ALA A 35 -13.30 9.54 14.75
C ALA A 35 -14.27 9.27 15.92
N ARG A 36 -15.57 9.59 15.76
CA ARG A 36 -16.61 9.35 16.77
C ARG A 36 -16.98 7.89 16.97
N ARG A 37 -16.70 6.99 16.02
CA ARG A 37 -17.10 5.58 16.09
C ARG A 37 -16.10 4.65 16.80
N GLN A 38 -14.96 5.17 17.27
CA GLN A 38 -13.87 4.38 17.87
C GLN A 38 -14.11 3.88 19.32
N ASN A 39 -15.30 4.08 19.90
CA ASN A 39 -15.59 3.77 21.31
C ASN A 39 -16.30 2.42 21.56
N LEU A 40 -16.14 1.41 20.70
CA LEU A 40 -16.72 0.08 20.92
C LEU A 40 -15.65 -1.03 20.88
N PRO A 41 -15.79 -2.08 21.72
CA PRO A 41 -14.80 -3.16 21.80
C PRO A 41 -14.77 -3.95 20.49
N SER A 42 -13.55 -4.24 20.03
CA SER A 42 -13.24 -4.64 18.65
C SER A 42 -12.43 -5.92 18.67
N GLU A 43 -13.08 -7.08 18.44
CA GLU A 43 -12.37 -8.31 18.05
C GLU A 43 -13.04 -9.17 16.96
N GLU A 44 -14.28 -8.92 16.52
CA GLU A 44 -14.95 -9.90 15.62
C GLU A 44 -15.84 -9.29 14.52
N VAL A 45 -15.49 -8.11 14.00
CA VAL A 45 -16.20 -7.51 12.86
C VAL A 45 -15.23 -7.45 11.69
N SER A 46 -15.66 -7.91 10.51
CA SER A 46 -14.94 -7.74 9.23
C SER A 46 -14.22 -6.39 9.23
N ASP A 47 -12.89 -6.44 9.27
CA ASP A 47 -12.10 -5.23 9.30
C ASP A 47 -12.41 -4.50 7.99
N ARG A 48 -13.11 -3.36 8.06
CA ARG A 48 -13.33 -2.49 6.88
C ARG A 48 -12.00 -1.84 6.49
N MET A 49 -11.06 -2.66 6.03
CA MET A 49 -9.71 -2.27 5.65
C MET A 49 -9.72 -1.76 4.23
N GLY A 50 -9.24 -0.54 4.03
CA GLY A 50 -9.15 0.07 2.72
C GLY A 50 -8.14 -0.66 1.84
N LEU A 51 -8.61 -1.27 0.75
CA LEU A 51 -7.75 -1.51 -0.40
C LEU A 51 -7.28 -0.15 -0.93
N CYS A 52 -6.06 -0.09 -1.49
CA CYS A 52 -5.64 1.10 -2.21
C CYS A 52 -6.65 1.37 -3.32
N CYS A 53 -7.22 2.59 -3.36
CA CYS A 53 -8.25 2.99 -4.31
C CYS A 53 -7.77 2.83 -5.76
N SER A 54 -8.01 1.67 -6.34
CA SER A 54 -7.98 1.45 -7.79
C SER A 54 -9.35 0.93 -8.17
N LYS A 55 -10.30 1.83 -8.47
CA LYS A 55 -11.51 1.40 -9.18
C LYS A 55 -11.05 0.64 -10.45
N PRO A 56 -11.48 -0.60 -10.67
CA PRO A 56 -11.15 -1.33 -11.88
C PRO A 56 -12.12 -0.89 -12.99
N ALA A 57 -11.58 -0.45 -14.11
CA ALA A 57 -12.28 -0.49 -15.38
C ALA A 57 -11.25 -0.83 -16.48
N SER A 58 -11.54 -1.94 -17.15
CA SER A 58 -10.98 -2.49 -18.39
C SER A 58 -9.48 -2.85 -18.44
N SER A 59 -9.24 -4.16 -18.57
CA SER A 59 -8.19 -4.84 -19.34
C SER A 59 -6.90 -4.08 -19.65
N ASP A 60 -5.86 -4.37 -18.89
CA ASP A 60 -4.48 -4.35 -19.41
C ASP A 60 -3.93 -5.78 -19.35
N ALA A 61 -4.25 -6.53 -20.40
CA ALA A 61 -3.47 -7.71 -20.77
C ALA A 61 -2.30 -7.20 -21.61
N THR A 62 -1.11 -7.08 -21.02
CA THR A 62 0.13 -6.96 -21.80
C THR A 62 0.76 -8.33 -22.01
N PRO A 63 1.41 -8.55 -23.17
CA PRO A 63 1.71 -9.87 -23.68
C PRO A 63 2.86 -10.55 -22.93
N TYR A 64 2.62 -11.81 -22.61
CA TYR A 64 3.55 -12.76 -22.02
C TYR A 64 4.59 -13.20 -23.07
N SER A 65 5.88 -12.99 -22.77
CA SER A 65 6.99 -13.66 -23.47
C SER A 65 7.61 -14.69 -22.52
N PRO A 66 7.36 -16.00 -22.70
CA PRO A 66 8.11 -17.02 -21.99
C PRO A 66 9.43 -17.27 -22.71
N ARG A 67 10.55 -17.10 -22.00
CA ARG A 67 11.82 -17.70 -22.41
C ARG A 67 11.73 -19.20 -22.13
N ALA A 68 11.39 -19.98 -23.16
CA ALA A 68 11.35 -21.43 -23.08
C ALA A 68 12.77 -21.98 -22.97
N SER A 69 13.01 -22.81 -21.95
CA SER A 69 14.11 -23.77 -21.92
C SER A 69 13.53 -25.08 -21.41
N ARG A 70 13.49 -26.08 -22.29
CA ARG A 70 13.17 -27.48 -21.98
C ARG A 70 14.18 -28.01 -20.95
N PRO A 71 13.77 -28.97 -20.12
CA PRO A 71 14.26 -30.32 -20.39
C PRO A 71 13.19 -31.42 -20.26
N SER A 72 13.54 -32.54 -20.85
CA SER A 72 12.77 -33.78 -21.00
C SER A 72 12.64 -34.60 -19.70
N ALA A 73 11.71 -35.55 -19.76
CA ALA A 73 11.18 -36.39 -18.69
C ALA A 73 12.07 -37.55 -18.20
N SER A 74 11.55 -38.21 -17.15
CA SER A 74 11.94 -39.47 -16.46
C SER A 74 12.94 -39.30 -15.31
N SER A 75 12.82 -39.90 -14.12
CA SER A 75 12.14 -41.13 -13.69
C SER A 75 11.75 -41.08 -12.21
N LEU A 76 10.77 -41.91 -11.83
CA LEU A 76 10.35 -42.20 -10.46
C LEU A 76 11.50 -42.79 -9.63
N SER A 77 11.72 -42.24 -8.44
CA SER A 77 12.40 -42.96 -7.34
C SER A 77 11.80 -42.52 -6.01
N SER A 78 11.12 -43.47 -5.38
CA SER A 78 10.57 -43.37 -4.03
C SER A 78 11.70 -43.19 -3.04
N SER A 79 11.74 -42.04 -2.36
CA SER A 79 12.55 -41.86 -1.15
C SER A 79 11.61 -41.43 -0.02
N SER A 80 11.53 -42.29 0.98
CA SER A 80 10.83 -42.06 2.23
C SER A 80 11.50 -40.91 2.98
N GLY A 81 11.04 -39.68 2.73
CA GLY A 81 11.47 -38.48 3.43
C GLY A 81 10.67 -38.30 4.71
N SER A 82 11.35 -38.44 5.85
CA SER A 82 10.88 -38.13 7.21
C SER A 82 9.97 -36.90 7.24
N SER A 83 8.67 -37.11 7.47
CA SER A 83 7.70 -36.04 7.69
C SER A 83 7.88 -35.48 9.09
N PHE A 84 8.84 -34.57 9.25
CA PHE A 84 8.78 -33.62 10.36
C PHE A 84 7.48 -32.82 10.19
N PRO A 85 6.61 -32.72 11.22
CA PRO A 85 5.45 -31.87 11.12
C PRO A 85 5.95 -30.45 10.82
N ALA A 86 5.48 -29.87 9.71
CA ALA A 86 5.72 -28.46 9.43
C ALA A 86 5.27 -27.69 10.68
N SER A 87 6.20 -26.99 11.33
CA SER A 87 5.90 -26.21 12.52
C SER A 87 4.69 -25.32 12.25
N PRO A 88 3.69 -25.29 13.13
CA PRO A 88 2.50 -24.50 12.90
C PRO A 88 2.90 -23.03 12.70
N VAL A 89 2.41 -22.44 11.61
CA VAL A 89 2.63 -21.02 11.29
C VAL A 89 2.10 -20.20 12.46
N ARG A 90 2.96 -19.38 13.08
CA ARG A 90 2.57 -18.56 14.23
C ARG A 90 1.51 -17.53 13.84
N PRO A 91 0.55 -17.20 14.74
CA PRO A 91 -0.41 -16.13 14.51
C PRO A 91 0.27 -14.80 14.14
N LEU A 92 -0.26 -14.11 13.13
CA LEU A 92 0.32 -12.86 12.60
C LEU A 92 0.68 -11.84 13.69
N PHE A 93 -0.22 -11.65 14.66
CA PHE A 93 -0.08 -10.60 15.66
C PHE A 93 0.94 -10.91 16.75
N GLU A 94 1.46 -12.13 16.85
CA GLU A 94 2.60 -12.45 17.72
C GLU A 94 3.90 -11.81 17.22
N TYR A 95 4.00 -11.52 15.93
CA TYR A 95 5.15 -10.80 15.35
C TYR A 95 5.04 -9.28 15.47
N ARG A 96 3.90 -8.75 15.95
CA ARG A 96 3.59 -7.32 15.89
C ARG A 96 4.35 -6.55 16.97
N THR A 97 5.14 -5.58 16.58
CA THR A 97 5.89 -4.68 17.47
C THR A 97 5.08 -3.45 17.85
N ALA A 98 4.23 -2.94 16.96
CA ALA A 98 3.38 -1.79 17.23
C ALA A 98 2.08 -1.83 16.40
N LYS A 99 0.94 -1.52 17.03
CA LYS A 99 -0.39 -1.53 16.38
C LYS A 99 -0.71 -0.16 15.76
N LEU A 100 -1.31 -0.18 14.57
CA LEU A 100 -1.84 1.02 13.90
C LEU A 100 -3.34 0.87 13.58
N PRO A 101 -4.24 1.21 14.52
CA PRO A 101 -5.67 1.08 14.28
C PRO A 101 -6.19 2.19 13.37
N GLY A 102 -6.92 1.80 12.31
CA GLY A 102 -7.76 2.72 11.54
C GLY A 102 -7.04 3.74 10.64
N ALA A 103 -5.71 3.66 10.49
CA ALA A 103 -4.98 4.62 9.66
C ALA A 103 -5.34 4.52 8.18
N ASN A 104 -5.60 3.31 7.68
CA ASN A 104 -5.83 3.04 6.26
C ASN A 104 -7.32 2.85 5.88
N VAL A 105 -8.26 3.32 6.71
CA VAL A 105 -9.71 3.20 6.40
C VAL A 105 -10.13 3.90 5.11
N THR A 106 -9.39 4.94 4.70
CA THR A 106 -9.61 5.71 3.47
C THR A 106 -8.78 5.22 2.27
N GLY A 107 -8.04 4.10 2.41
CA GLY A 107 -7.26 3.52 1.31
C GLY A 107 -6.03 4.34 0.91
N ILE A 108 -5.32 4.90 1.89
CA ILE A 108 -4.12 5.74 1.73
C ILE A 108 -2.79 5.00 1.97
N CYS A 109 -2.83 3.68 1.85
CA CYS A 109 -1.73 2.72 1.93
C CYS A 109 -0.39 3.17 1.30
N VAL A 110 -0.38 3.76 0.10
CA VAL A 110 0.85 4.18 -0.59
C VAL A 110 1.47 5.38 0.13
N GLY A 111 0.65 6.35 0.52
CA GLY A 111 1.07 7.50 1.30
C GLY A 111 1.54 7.11 2.70
N LEU A 112 0.83 6.19 3.37
CA LEU A 112 1.23 5.69 4.70
C LEU A 112 2.55 4.94 4.65
N ALA A 113 2.77 4.11 3.62
CA ALA A 113 4.04 3.43 3.42
C ALA A 113 5.19 4.42 3.18
N ALA A 114 4.97 5.49 2.41
CA ALA A 114 5.96 6.54 2.22
C ALA A 114 6.31 7.27 3.53
N GLU A 115 5.31 7.67 4.32
CA GLU A 115 5.52 8.32 5.61
C GLU A 115 6.17 7.41 6.64
N TRP A 116 5.91 6.10 6.58
CA TRP A 116 6.61 5.12 7.39
C TRP A 116 8.10 5.06 7.04
N VAL A 117 8.43 5.00 5.75
CA VAL A 117 9.84 4.99 5.28
C VAL A 117 10.56 6.28 5.69
N LEU A 118 9.93 7.44 5.56
CA LEU A 118 10.49 8.73 5.98
C LEU A 118 10.78 8.80 7.49
N ASN A 119 10.14 7.95 8.29
CA ASN A 119 10.24 7.95 9.74
C ASN A 119 11.00 6.74 10.31
N LEU A 120 11.73 5.99 9.48
CA LEU A 120 12.52 4.82 9.90
C LEU A 120 13.47 5.04 11.10
N PRO A 121 14.11 6.21 11.29
CA PRO A 121 14.96 6.44 12.46
C PRO A 121 14.22 6.41 13.81
N SER A 122 12.90 6.61 13.82
CA SER A 122 12.08 6.62 15.04
C SER A 122 11.81 5.21 15.58
N SER A 123 11.44 5.08 16.86
CA SER A 123 11.02 3.77 17.40
C SER A 123 9.71 3.26 16.73
N PRO A 124 9.43 1.94 16.74
CA PRO A 124 8.17 1.37 16.24
C PRO A 124 6.92 2.08 16.79
N SER A 125 6.89 2.32 18.10
CA SER A 125 5.76 2.98 18.76
C SER A 125 5.62 4.45 18.36
N SER A 126 6.74 5.15 18.20
CA SER A 126 6.77 6.54 17.71
C SER A 126 6.28 6.62 16.27
N ARG A 127 6.71 5.70 15.39
CA ARG A 127 6.23 5.62 14.00
C ARG A 127 4.73 5.39 13.93
N MET A 128 4.20 4.40 14.65
CA MET A 128 2.75 4.14 14.63
C MET A 128 1.95 5.29 15.24
N SER A 129 2.46 5.94 16.29
CA SER A 129 1.84 7.13 16.88
C SER A 129 1.77 8.27 15.87
N ALA A 130 2.85 8.51 15.12
CA ALA A 130 2.90 9.53 14.08
C ALA A 130 1.92 9.24 12.94
N LEU A 131 1.64 7.97 12.61
CA LEU A 131 0.74 7.58 11.52
C LEU A 131 -0.73 7.44 11.93
N ARG A 132 -1.10 7.75 13.17
CA ARG A 132 -2.50 7.69 13.63
C ARG A 132 -3.39 8.70 12.90
N PRO A 133 -4.67 8.38 12.64
CA PRO A 133 -5.62 9.35 12.09
C PRO A 133 -5.60 10.69 12.83
N GLY A 134 -5.50 11.79 12.09
CA GLY A 134 -5.55 13.16 12.63
C GLY A 134 -4.21 13.77 13.04
N THR A 135 -3.10 13.04 12.93
CA THR A 135 -1.75 13.60 13.07
C THR A 135 -1.28 14.29 11.78
N ASP A 136 -0.19 15.05 11.87
CA ASP A 136 0.40 15.67 10.69
C ASP A 136 0.97 14.66 9.71
N SER A 137 1.68 13.61 10.16
CA SER A 137 2.17 12.56 9.24
C SER A 137 1.04 11.78 8.58
N HIS A 138 -0.10 11.56 9.26
CA HIS A 138 -1.27 10.95 8.61
C HIS A 138 -1.89 11.87 7.55
N ARG A 139 -1.95 13.18 7.80
CA ARG A 139 -2.36 14.16 6.77
C ARG A 139 -1.37 14.19 5.59
N SER A 140 -0.07 14.14 5.87
CA SER A 140 0.97 14.03 4.83
C SER A 140 0.82 12.76 4.01
N ALA A 141 0.54 11.61 4.64
CA ALA A 141 0.21 10.37 3.95
C ALA A 141 -1.01 10.54 3.03
N ALA A 142 -2.07 11.19 3.49
CA ALA A 142 -3.24 11.45 2.67
C ALA A 142 -2.92 12.34 1.44
N MET A 143 -2.15 13.42 1.63
CA MET A 143 -1.69 14.29 0.54
C MET A 143 -0.84 13.52 -0.48
N ARG A 144 0.04 12.63 0.00
CA ARG A 144 0.85 11.75 -0.87
C ARG A 144 0.01 10.75 -1.64
N GLN A 145 -0.98 10.13 -1.01
CA GLN A 145 -1.91 9.24 -1.70
C GLN A 145 -2.66 10.01 -2.79
N GLN A 146 -3.18 11.19 -2.47
CA GLN A 146 -3.88 12.04 -3.44
C GLN A 146 -2.96 12.36 -4.63
N ARG A 147 -1.72 12.78 -4.35
CA ARG A 147 -0.74 13.09 -5.38
C ARG A 147 -0.45 11.90 -6.29
N TYR A 148 -0.30 10.70 -5.72
CA TYR A 148 -0.14 9.47 -6.46
C TYR A 148 -1.32 9.21 -7.42
N GLU A 149 -2.57 9.36 -6.95
CA GLU A 149 -3.76 9.14 -7.79
C GLU A 149 -3.92 10.22 -8.87
N GLU A 150 -3.58 11.48 -8.60
CA GLU A 150 -3.58 12.57 -9.58
C GLU A 150 -2.60 12.28 -10.73
N ILE A 151 -1.36 11.90 -10.40
CA ILE A 151 -0.34 11.56 -11.41
C ILE A 151 -0.81 10.36 -12.24
N LYS A 152 -1.31 9.32 -11.59
CA LYS A 152 -1.84 8.11 -12.24
C LYS A 152 -3.00 8.44 -13.19
N THR A 153 -3.91 9.32 -12.79
CA THR A 153 -5.04 9.76 -13.63
C THR A 153 -4.54 10.52 -14.86
N ARG A 154 -3.57 11.41 -14.69
CA ARG A 154 -2.94 12.15 -15.80
C ARG A 154 -2.19 11.25 -16.77
N LEU A 155 -1.48 10.23 -16.27
CA LEU A 155 -0.78 9.26 -17.13
C LEU A 155 -1.77 8.44 -17.97
N ARG A 156 -2.90 8.05 -17.38
CA ARG A 156 -4.00 7.37 -18.09
C ARG A 156 -4.62 8.25 -19.17
N SER A 157 -4.91 9.52 -18.87
CA SER A 157 -5.49 10.44 -19.86
C SER A 157 -4.55 10.68 -21.03
N ASN A 158 -3.25 10.72 -20.78
CA ASN A 158 -2.24 10.98 -21.79
C ASN A 158 -1.85 9.72 -22.60
N ARG A 159 -2.48 8.57 -22.33
CA ARG A 159 -2.13 7.26 -22.92
C ARG A 159 -0.62 6.98 -22.89
N ALA A 160 0.04 7.39 -21.81
CA ALA A 160 1.46 7.17 -21.65
C ALA A 160 1.77 5.67 -21.71
N GLU A 161 2.88 5.30 -22.35
CA GLU A 161 3.32 3.91 -22.38
C GLU A 161 3.87 3.46 -21.02
N GLY A 162 3.75 2.16 -20.71
CA GLY A 162 4.28 1.57 -19.48
C GLY A 162 3.31 1.56 -18.30
N SER A 163 3.80 1.10 -17.14
CA SER A 163 2.96 0.95 -15.95
C SER A 163 2.70 2.30 -15.27
N HIS A 164 1.51 2.86 -15.49
CA HIS A 164 1.10 4.13 -14.86
C HIS A 164 1.19 4.08 -13.33
N ASN A 165 0.95 2.91 -12.73
CA ASN A 165 1.06 2.73 -11.27
C ASN A 165 2.50 2.87 -10.78
N LEU A 166 3.46 2.24 -11.46
CA LEU A 166 4.88 2.38 -11.13
C LEU A 166 5.32 3.83 -11.31
N GLN A 167 5.02 4.44 -12.46
CA GLN A 167 5.47 5.80 -12.74
C GLN A 167 4.87 6.81 -11.76
N ALA A 168 3.57 6.74 -11.48
CA ALA A 168 2.93 7.61 -10.51
C ALA A 168 3.48 7.44 -9.10
N LYS A 169 3.70 6.19 -8.66
CA LYS A 169 4.28 5.89 -7.35
C LYS A 169 5.70 6.42 -7.26
N SER A 170 6.53 6.17 -8.27
CA SER A 170 7.91 6.64 -8.29
C SER A 170 8.02 8.17 -8.30
N THR A 171 7.17 8.86 -9.07
CA THR A 171 7.14 10.33 -9.06
C THR A 171 6.74 10.87 -7.70
N MET A 172 5.67 10.35 -7.09
CA MET A 172 5.21 10.79 -5.77
C MET A 172 6.29 10.57 -4.69
N LEU A 173 6.98 9.42 -4.72
CA LEU A 173 8.06 9.11 -3.77
C LEU A 173 9.25 10.07 -3.94
N ARG A 174 9.65 10.39 -5.18
CA ARG A 174 10.71 11.39 -5.43
C ARG A 174 10.32 12.78 -4.97
N GLU A 175 9.07 13.19 -5.18
CA GLU A 175 8.53 14.44 -4.62
C GLU A 175 8.54 14.45 -3.08
N ALA A 176 8.58 13.27 -2.44
CA ALA A 176 8.71 13.10 -0.99
C ALA A 176 10.17 13.08 -0.50
N GLY A 177 11.16 13.16 -1.39
CA GLY A 177 12.58 13.02 -1.05
C GLY A 177 13.04 11.57 -0.86
N LEU A 178 12.28 10.60 -1.36
CA LEU A 178 12.66 9.20 -1.41
C LEU A 178 13.18 8.84 -2.81
N GLU A 179 14.11 7.91 -2.90
CA GLU A 179 14.69 7.49 -4.19
C GLU A 179 14.23 6.08 -4.56
N PRO A 180 13.09 5.91 -5.24
CA PRO A 180 12.64 4.61 -5.70
C PRO A 180 13.44 4.16 -6.92
N ALA A 181 13.88 2.90 -6.91
CA ALA A 181 14.47 2.24 -8.06
C ALA A 181 13.54 2.30 -9.27
N ALA A 182 14.12 2.44 -10.47
CA ALA A 182 13.36 2.49 -11.72
C ALA A 182 12.68 1.16 -12.05
N ALA A 183 13.29 0.03 -11.64
CA ALA A 183 12.78 -1.31 -11.87
C ALA A 183 11.89 -1.81 -10.72
N GLN A 184 10.97 -2.70 -11.06
CA GLN A 184 10.19 -3.51 -10.11
C GLN A 184 10.38 -4.97 -10.45
N ALA A 185 10.34 -5.83 -9.43
CA ALA A 185 10.24 -7.27 -9.62
C ALA A 185 8.81 -7.73 -9.30
N GLN A 186 8.37 -8.76 -10.01
CA GLN A 186 7.01 -9.30 -9.89
C GLN A 186 7.08 -10.81 -9.65
N TYR A 187 6.36 -11.25 -8.61
CA TYR A 187 6.33 -12.63 -8.17
C TYR A 187 4.89 -13.10 -8.11
N ARG A 188 4.63 -14.32 -8.58
CA ARG A 188 3.38 -15.02 -8.24
C ARG A 188 3.42 -15.37 -6.75
N PHE A 189 2.28 -15.32 -6.07
CA PHE A 189 2.18 -15.71 -4.66
C PHE A 189 1.58 -17.13 -4.52
N GLY A 190 1.70 -17.73 -3.33
CA GLY A 190 0.87 -18.87 -2.90
C GLY A 190 1.59 -20.18 -2.56
N THR A 191 2.68 -20.54 -3.23
CA THR A 191 3.50 -21.73 -2.85
C THR A 191 4.70 -21.31 -2.03
N SER A 192 5.22 -22.17 -1.14
CA SER A 192 6.42 -21.86 -0.33
C SER A 192 7.59 -21.39 -1.21
N SER A 193 7.89 -22.13 -2.28
CA SER A 193 8.96 -21.76 -3.24
C SER A 193 8.78 -20.39 -3.90
N ARG A 194 7.55 -19.91 -4.04
CA ARG A 194 7.24 -18.58 -4.57
C ARG A 194 7.38 -17.49 -3.51
N ILE A 195 7.02 -17.81 -2.27
CA ILE A 195 7.25 -16.93 -1.12
C ILE A 195 8.75 -16.78 -0.88
N ASP A 196 9.52 -17.86 -0.98
CA ASP A 196 10.98 -17.85 -0.80
C ASP A 196 11.66 -16.90 -1.80
N GLN A 197 11.17 -16.81 -3.04
CA GLN A 197 11.68 -15.85 -4.03
C GLN A 197 11.49 -14.39 -3.59
N ILE A 198 10.35 -14.07 -2.98
CA ILE A 198 10.06 -12.74 -2.44
C ILE A 198 10.96 -12.47 -1.24
N VAL A 199 11.03 -13.42 -0.30
CA VAL A 199 11.86 -13.34 0.91
C VAL A 199 13.32 -13.09 0.56
N ASN A 200 13.88 -13.86 -0.38
CA ASN A 200 15.27 -13.72 -0.82
C ASN A 200 15.58 -12.33 -1.42
N GLU A 201 14.56 -11.63 -1.93
CA GLU A 201 14.74 -10.26 -2.41
C GLU A 201 14.65 -9.25 -1.25
N VAL A 202 13.61 -9.33 -0.42
CA VAL A 202 13.33 -8.28 0.59
C VAL A 202 14.12 -8.44 1.89
N ALA A 203 14.70 -9.63 2.14
CA ALA A 203 15.50 -9.92 3.32
C ALA A 203 17.00 -9.60 3.13
N ASN A 204 17.38 -8.97 2.02
CA ASN A 204 18.75 -8.48 1.85
C ASN A 204 19.03 -7.38 2.89
N ASP A 205 20.18 -7.47 3.56
CA ASP A 205 20.56 -6.46 4.55
C ASP A 205 20.71 -5.07 3.93
N ASP A 206 20.45 -4.06 4.76
CA ASP A 206 20.46 -2.64 4.44
C ASP A 206 19.61 -2.32 3.19
N SER A 207 18.39 -2.83 3.22
CA SER A 207 17.43 -2.64 2.14
C SER A 207 16.07 -2.18 2.64
N ILE A 208 15.42 -1.35 1.82
CA ILE A 208 14.07 -0.87 2.03
C ILE A 208 13.28 -1.20 0.76
N TYR A 209 12.10 -1.80 0.92
CA TYR A 209 11.22 -2.11 -0.18
C TYR A 209 9.81 -1.58 0.07
N LEU A 210 9.18 -1.06 -0.98
CA LEU A 210 7.73 -1.01 -1.07
C LEU A 210 7.24 -2.28 -1.74
N VAL A 211 6.27 -2.94 -1.13
CA VAL A 211 5.74 -4.23 -1.58
C VAL A 211 4.25 -4.06 -1.85
N SER A 212 3.86 -4.15 -3.12
CA SER A 212 2.48 -4.07 -3.56
C SER A 212 1.88 -5.48 -3.67
N LEU A 213 0.97 -5.81 -2.76
CA LEU A 213 0.15 -7.01 -2.75
C LEU A 213 -1.01 -6.83 -3.73
N ARG A 214 -1.13 -7.69 -4.74
CA ARG A 214 -2.26 -7.68 -5.68
C ARG A 214 -3.19 -8.85 -5.37
N PHE A 215 -4.48 -8.57 -5.28
CA PHE A 215 -5.47 -9.57 -4.91
C PHE A 215 -6.14 -10.19 -6.13
N ALA A 216 -6.48 -11.48 -6.03
CA ALA A 216 -7.12 -12.24 -7.10
C ALA A 216 -8.48 -11.64 -7.53
N ALA A 217 -9.24 -11.10 -6.58
CA ALA A 217 -10.52 -10.44 -6.84
C ALA A 217 -10.37 -9.01 -7.41
N GLY A 218 -9.14 -8.57 -7.67
CA GLY A 218 -8.82 -7.20 -8.06
C GLY A 218 -8.48 -6.30 -6.87
N GLY A 219 -7.91 -5.14 -7.17
CA GLY A 219 -7.37 -4.23 -6.18
C GLY A 219 -5.94 -4.58 -5.76
N ALA A 220 -5.33 -3.65 -5.02
CA ALA A 220 -3.98 -3.81 -4.51
C ALA A 220 -3.86 -3.16 -3.14
N HIS A 221 -2.86 -3.58 -2.37
CA HIS A 221 -2.46 -3.00 -1.10
C HIS A 221 -0.94 -2.78 -1.12
N THR A 222 -0.45 -1.69 -0.53
CA THR A 222 0.99 -1.43 -0.44
C THR A 222 1.42 -1.50 1.02
N ILE A 223 2.40 -2.35 1.28
CA ILE A 223 3.14 -2.47 2.54
C ILE A 223 4.58 -2.03 2.30
N ALA A 224 5.37 -1.89 3.37
CA ALA A 224 6.79 -1.58 3.28
C ALA A 224 7.61 -2.56 4.12
N THR A 225 8.86 -2.79 3.74
CA THR A 225 9.83 -3.53 4.54
C THR A 225 11.12 -2.74 4.67
N TRP A 226 11.80 -2.91 5.80
CA TRP A 226 13.16 -2.45 6.04
C TRP A 226 13.93 -3.58 6.71
N THR A 227 15.07 -3.95 6.14
CA THR A 227 15.93 -5.01 6.68
C THR A 227 17.29 -4.43 7.03
N SER A 228 17.76 -4.69 8.25
CA SER A 228 19.11 -4.35 8.69
C SER A 228 19.54 -5.29 9.81
N GLY A 229 20.80 -5.74 9.78
CA GLY A 229 21.38 -6.63 10.80
C GLY A 229 20.65 -7.97 10.93
N GLY A 230 20.14 -8.54 9.83
CA GLY A 230 19.39 -9.81 9.83
C GLY A 230 17.99 -9.74 10.45
N LEU A 231 17.50 -8.54 10.76
CA LEU A 231 16.14 -8.28 11.22
C LEU A 231 15.36 -7.56 10.11
N THR A 232 14.23 -8.13 9.72
CA THR A 232 13.28 -7.48 8.80
C THR A 232 12.11 -6.91 9.59
N THR A 233 11.91 -5.61 9.45
CA THR A 233 10.71 -4.91 9.87
C THR A 233 9.74 -4.81 8.69
N LEU A 234 8.48 -5.20 8.89
CA LEU A 234 7.41 -5.07 7.91
C LEU A 234 6.35 -4.12 8.46
N PHE A 235 5.96 -3.14 7.66
CA PHE A 235 4.87 -2.24 7.96
C PHE A 235 3.68 -2.48 7.04
N ASP A 236 2.55 -2.83 7.64
CA ASP A 236 1.27 -2.92 6.97
C ASP A 236 0.36 -1.79 7.47
N PRO A 237 -0.06 -0.85 6.59
CA PRO A 237 -0.98 0.24 6.95
C PRO A 237 -2.29 -0.20 7.62
N ASN A 238 -2.72 -1.45 7.44
CA ASN A 238 -3.92 -2.00 8.07
C ASN A 238 -3.68 -2.52 9.49
N TYR A 239 -2.48 -3.02 9.78
CA TYR A 239 -2.23 -3.80 11.00
C TYR A 239 -1.15 -3.23 11.91
N GLY A 240 -0.29 -2.37 11.38
CA GLY A 240 0.85 -1.78 12.07
C GLY A 240 2.17 -2.40 11.64
N GLU A 241 3.10 -2.49 12.58
CA GLU A 241 4.47 -2.89 12.33
C GLU A 241 4.81 -4.23 12.98
N PHE A 242 5.59 -5.02 12.27
CA PHE A 242 6.03 -6.36 12.64
C PHE A 242 7.55 -6.42 12.52
N ALA A 243 8.21 -7.24 13.35
CA ALA A 243 9.64 -7.48 13.23
C ALA A 243 9.93 -8.97 13.40
N VAL A 244 10.74 -9.51 12.49
CA VAL A 244 11.12 -10.92 12.45
C VAL A 244 12.56 -11.04 11.99
N ARG A 245 13.23 -12.13 12.38
CA ARG A 245 14.50 -12.50 11.76
C ARG A 245 14.28 -12.87 10.30
N SER A 246 15.30 -12.73 9.46
CA SER A 246 15.19 -13.05 8.02
C SER A 246 14.70 -14.47 7.74
N ASP A 247 15.05 -15.45 8.57
CA ASP A 247 14.61 -16.85 8.45
C ASP A 247 13.12 -17.06 8.78
N GLN A 248 12.48 -16.11 9.45
CA GLN A 248 11.07 -16.15 9.83
C GLN A 248 10.17 -15.32 8.89
N LEU A 249 10.76 -14.57 7.96
CA LEU A 249 10.00 -13.67 7.08
C LEU A 249 9.02 -14.42 6.17
N GLY A 250 9.38 -15.61 5.71
CA GLY A 250 8.49 -16.46 4.92
C GLY A 250 7.22 -16.85 5.69
N ASP A 251 7.34 -17.15 6.98
CA ASP A 251 6.19 -17.46 7.83
C ASP A 251 5.35 -16.21 8.13
N LEU A 252 5.99 -15.05 8.33
CA LEU A 252 5.27 -13.78 8.45
C LEU A 252 4.42 -13.49 7.18
N PHE A 253 4.96 -13.70 5.98
CA PHE A 253 4.19 -13.54 4.74
C PHE A 253 3.02 -14.53 4.63
N LYS A 254 3.17 -15.78 5.09
CA LYS A 254 2.08 -16.76 5.15
C LYS A 254 0.98 -16.28 6.12
N SER A 255 1.35 -15.93 7.35
CA SER A 255 0.39 -15.43 8.35
C SER A 255 -0.33 -14.17 7.87
N LEU A 256 0.38 -13.27 7.17
CA LEU A 256 -0.21 -12.07 6.58
C LEU A 256 -1.20 -12.41 5.46
N ALA A 257 -0.83 -13.33 4.56
CA ALA A 257 -1.71 -13.79 3.49
C ALA A 257 -2.96 -14.50 4.03
N ASP A 258 -2.81 -15.29 5.09
CA ASP A 258 -3.93 -15.93 5.78
C ASP A 258 -4.86 -14.88 6.40
N ARG A 259 -4.31 -13.81 7.00
CA ARG A 259 -5.12 -12.71 7.54
C ARG A 259 -5.86 -11.91 6.46
N TYR A 260 -5.26 -11.68 5.30
CA TYR A 260 -5.95 -11.06 4.17
C TYR A 260 -7.02 -12.00 3.58
N SER A 261 -6.76 -13.30 3.55
CA SER A 261 -7.73 -14.28 3.08
C SER A 261 -8.89 -14.45 4.05
N ASN A 262 -8.62 -14.45 5.37
CA ASN A 262 -9.58 -14.73 6.43
C ASN A 262 -9.50 -13.67 7.53
N PRO A 263 -10.58 -12.91 7.80
CA PRO A 263 -11.94 -13.06 7.26
C PRO A 263 -12.19 -12.30 5.94
N ASN A 264 -11.21 -11.60 5.38
CA ASN A 264 -11.47 -10.54 4.39
C ASN A 264 -11.69 -11.03 2.95
N ARG A 265 -11.49 -12.33 2.66
CA ARG A 265 -11.61 -12.96 1.33
C ARG A 265 -10.70 -12.34 0.27
N GLN A 266 -9.59 -11.75 0.68
CA GLN A 266 -8.60 -11.11 -0.20
C GLN A 266 -7.40 -12.03 -0.38
N HIS A 267 -7.44 -12.87 -1.41
CA HIS A 267 -6.32 -13.77 -1.72
C HIS A 267 -5.24 -13.05 -2.50
N ILE A 268 -4.02 -13.00 -1.97
CA ILE A 268 -2.86 -12.43 -2.66
C ILE A 268 -2.50 -13.35 -3.83
N SER A 269 -2.51 -12.81 -5.05
CA SER A 269 -2.16 -13.55 -6.28
C SER A 269 -0.76 -13.22 -6.77
N THR A 270 -0.34 -11.97 -6.60
CA THR A 270 0.93 -11.43 -7.11
C THR A 270 1.48 -10.44 -6.11
N VAL A 271 2.80 -10.45 -5.94
CA VAL A 271 3.55 -9.45 -5.19
C VAL A 271 4.46 -8.70 -6.14
N VAL A 272 4.47 -7.37 -6.02
CA VAL A 272 5.37 -6.50 -6.79
C VAL A 272 6.25 -5.72 -5.81
N THR A 273 7.55 -5.85 -5.93
CA THR A 273 8.54 -5.21 -5.06
C THR A 273 9.19 -4.04 -5.78
N GLN A 274 9.51 -2.99 -5.01
CA GLN A 274 10.28 -1.86 -5.49
C GLN A 274 11.26 -1.43 -4.40
N ARG A 275 12.55 -1.51 -4.70
CA ARG A 275 13.61 -1.08 -3.77
C ARG A 275 13.66 0.45 -3.68
N MET A 276 13.89 0.97 -2.47
CA MET A 276 14.31 2.35 -2.24
C MET A 276 15.85 2.38 -2.12
N THR A 277 16.47 3.39 -2.70
CA THR A 277 17.94 3.60 -2.75
C THR A 277 18.36 4.80 -1.93
#